data_AF-A0A9D6XR87-F1
#
_entry.id   AF-A0A9D6XR87-F1
#
_cell.length_a   1.000
_cell.length_b   1.000
_cell.length_c   1.000
_cell.angle_alpha   90.00
_cell.angle_beta   90.00
_cell.angle_gamma   90.00
#
_symmetry.space_group_name_H-M   'P 1'
#
loop_
_entity.id
_entity.type
_entity.pdbx_description
1 polymer ?
#
loop_
_entity_poly.entity_id
_entity_poly.type
_entity_poly.pdbx_seq_one_letter_code
_entity_poly.pdbx_strand_id
1 'polypeptide(L)'
;MGLLTTNADSGRRRARLARELTVIAALGIIAALPLAAWPQGAPPAAEASAATNKPQAQARAPAEPVAEEAAQAEPSDQKTTKKYPVRNGTAAYGRTEEFEKKKTADGEIEIQRVRSPSYSGDPNVLYEQQTRTKKLPDGSLEREYILKNPDGSGRMAPIEIIREKVRTNGEVTTTERELLRQDYSGHWQPLRKERVTQTGEEKARRSVKEVREPNLSGDWKVVDRTVTSEKSTETGKTTHAVRQTANAYGKLADYEVREESTKKDGDKESKEVVVRRRDTQDTDNPKFFLVERTRTEQAKSADGKVTRKSVTESDLVGEGASRNVTPGGPKVVEERVEQETTAADGSTRRTVTVKERGAVNREMRHTAQIVQETDSNGNVRQILIPSR
;
A
#
# COMPACT_ATOMS: atom_id res chain seq x y z
N MET A 1 35.34 -35.89 -11.79
CA MET A 1 34.55 -35.04 -12.71
C MET A 1 33.78 -34.04 -11.87
N GLY A 2 34.11 -32.76 -12.02
CA GLY A 2 33.67 -31.68 -11.13
C GLY A 2 32.31 -31.07 -11.50
N LEU A 3 31.54 -30.81 -10.45
CA LEU A 3 30.68 -29.65 -10.13
C LEU A 3 30.20 -28.71 -11.25
N LEU A 4 28.88 -28.49 -11.28
CA LEU A 4 28.23 -27.22 -11.61
C LEU A 4 26.84 -27.16 -10.94
N THR A 5 26.79 -26.79 -9.65
CA THR A 5 25.55 -26.42 -8.95
C THR A 5 25.80 -25.23 -8.05
N THR A 6 25.89 -24.02 -8.61
CA THR A 6 25.78 -22.77 -7.86
C THR A 6 25.35 -21.67 -8.82
N ASN A 7 24.14 -21.11 -8.63
CA ASN A 7 23.80 -19.70 -8.89
C ASN A 7 22.28 -19.39 -8.82
N ALA A 8 21.39 -20.39 -8.76
CA ALA A 8 19.94 -20.13 -8.70
C ALA A 8 19.42 -19.74 -7.30
N ASP A 9 20.11 -20.14 -6.22
CA ASP A 9 19.64 -19.96 -4.83
C ASP A 9 19.97 -18.58 -4.22
N SER A 10 20.98 -17.88 -4.72
CA SER A 10 21.35 -16.55 -4.21
C SER A 10 20.44 -15.43 -4.75
N GLY A 11 19.80 -15.65 -5.90
CA GLY A 11 18.89 -14.68 -6.53
C GLY A 11 17.54 -14.54 -5.82
N ARG A 12 16.99 -15.64 -5.29
CA ARG A 12 15.67 -15.63 -4.62
C ARG A 12 15.71 -15.01 -3.22
N ARG A 13 16.82 -15.20 -2.49
CA ARG A 13 17.06 -14.56 -1.18
C ARG A 13 17.16 -13.03 -1.27
N ARG A 14 17.71 -12.49 -2.37
CA ARG A 14 17.78 -11.04 -2.60
C ARG A 14 16.45 -10.46 -3.11
N ALA A 15 15.67 -11.23 -3.87
CA ALA A 15 14.37 -10.77 -4.38
C ALA A 15 13.30 -10.60 -3.29
N ARG A 16 13.38 -11.35 -2.18
CA ARG A 16 12.43 -11.22 -1.05
C ARG A 16 12.73 -9.99 -0.18
N LEU A 17 14.01 -9.69 0.10
CA LEU A 17 14.43 -8.46 0.78
C LEU A 17 14.22 -7.19 -0.08
N ALA A 18 14.40 -7.28 -1.41
CA ALA A 18 14.12 -6.17 -2.33
C ALA A 18 12.61 -5.93 -2.54
N ARG A 19 11.78 -6.98 -2.45
CA ARG A 19 10.30 -6.83 -2.47
C ARG A 19 9.77 -6.12 -1.23
N GLU A 20 10.42 -6.24 -0.08
CA GLU A 20 10.04 -5.46 1.12
C GLU A 20 10.43 -3.98 1.04
N LEU A 21 11.46 -3.63 0.27
CA LEU A 21 11.84 -2.23 0.01
C LEU A 21 10.93 -1.53 -1.03
N THR A 22 10.14 -2.27 -1.81
CA THR A 22 9.27 -1.69 -2.85
C THR A 22 7.79 -1.60 -2.42
N VAL A 23 7.39 -2.30 -1.35
CA VAL A 23 6.01 -2.25 -0.83
C VAL A 23 5.72 -0.99 0.00
N ILE A 24 6.75 -0.22 0.38
CA ILE A 24 6.58 1.07 1.07
C ILE A 24 6.30 2.23 0.08
N ALA A 25 6.54 2.06 -1.22
CA ALA A 25 6.27 3.09 -2.23
C ALA A 25 4.89 2.95 -2.94
N ALA A 26 4.16 1.85 -2.74
CA ALA A 26 2.92 1.54 -3.46
C ALA A 26 1.64 1.60 -2.61
N LEU A 27 1.71 2.13 -1.38
CA LEU A 27 0.56 2.46 -0.52
C LEU A 27 0.32 3.97 -0.39
N GLY A 28 0.88 4.76 -1.31
CA GLY A 28 0.54 6.18 -1.46
C GLY A 28 -0.81 6.33 -2.16
N ILE A 29 -1.71 7.09 -1.52
CA ILE A 29 -3.09 7.43 -1.92
C ILE A 29 -4.16 6.49 -1.34
N ILE A 30 -4.23 6.45 -0.01
CA ILE A 30 -5.52 6.56 0.68
C ILE A 30 -5.62 8.00 1.15
N ALA A 31 -6.73 8.64 0.80
CA ALA A 31 -7.02 10.04 1.01
C ALA A 31 -6.74 10.49 2.45
N ALA A 32 -5.91 11.52 2.57
CA ALA A 32 -5.89 12.39 3.73
C ALA A 32 -7.20 13.18 3.76
N LEU A 33 -7.97 13.04 4.84
CA LEU A 33 -8.95 14.01 5.30
C LEU A 33 -8.58 14.41 6.74
N PRO A 34 -8.70 15.69 7.11
CA PRO A 34 -8.13 16.20 8.35
C PRO A 34 -9.01 15.82 9.55
N LEU A 35 -8.40 15.17 10.54
CA LEU A 35 -8.94 15.09 11.89
C LEU A 35 -8.79 16.46 12.54
N ALA A 36 -9.86 17.25 12.51
CA ALA A 36 -10.00 18.41 13.37
C ALA A 36 -10.01 17.93 14.84
N ALA A 37 -9.05 18.41 15.62
CA ALA A 37 -9.02 18.22 17.06
C ALA A 37 -10.17 19.01 17.69
N TRP A 38 -11.03 18.34 18.46
CA TRP A 38 -11.93 18.99 19.41
C TRP A 38 -11.47 18.65 20.84
N PRO A 39 -11.36 19.65 21.73
CA PRO A 39 -10.95 19.43 23.11
C PRO A 39 -12.10 18.86 23.95
N GLN A 40 -11.78 17.85 24.76
CA GLN A 40 -12.65 17.41 25.86
C GLN A 40 -12.61 18.46 26.98
N GLY A 41 -13.78 18.95 27.38
CA GLY A 41 -13.96 19.75 28.58
C GLY A 41 -13.87 18.92 29.86
N ALA A 42 -13.44 19.57 30.94
CA ALA A 42 -13.67 19.14 32.32
C ALA A 42 -14.44 20.25 33.08
N PRO A 43 -15.37 19.90 33.98
CA PRO A 43 -16.31 20.81 34.65
C PRO A 43 -15.72 21.48 35.92
N PRO A 44 -16.44 22.43 36.58
CA PRO A 44 -15.85 23.50 37.38
C PRO A 44 -15.83 23.21 38.90
N ALA A 45 -14.98 23.94 39.63
CA ALA A 45 -15.18 24.24 41.05
C ALA A 45 -14.54 25.60 41.43
N ALA A 46 -15.39 26.48 41.96
CA ALA A 46 -15.14 27.74 42.67
C ALA A 46 -14.27 27.51 43.94
N GLU A 47 -13.73 28.45 44.70
CA GLU A 47 -13.68 29.92 44.83
C GLU A 47 -12.63 30.17 45.94
N ALA A 48 -11.83 31.25 45.89
CA ALA A 48 -11.51 32.11 47.05
C ALA A 48 -10.33 33.08 46.76
N SER A 49 -10.66 34.35 46.96
CA SER A 49 -9.88 35.59 46.85
C SER A 49 -8.62 35.71 47.73
N ALA A 50 -7.63 36.51 47.31
CA ALA A 50 -7.51 37.94 47.68
C ALA A 50 -6.08 38.52 47.53
N ALA A 51 -6.00 39.69 46.87
CA ALA A 51 -5.13 40.87 47.11
C ALA A 51 -3.60 40.74 47.05
N THR A 52 -2.75 41.70 46.64
CA THR A 52 -2.79 43.00 45.96
C THR A 52 -1.31 43.44 45.87
N ASN A 53 -0.79 43.85 44.71
CA ASN A 53 0.04 45.07 44.52
C ASN A 53 0.68 45.14 43.12
N LYS A 54 0.48 46.30 42.48
CA LYS A 54 1.16 46.87 41.30
C LYS A 54 1.93 48.12 41.81
N PRO A 55 2.90 48.75 41.10
CA PRO A 55 2.62 49.35 39.78
C PRO A 55 3.80 49.51 38.75
N GLN A 56 3.37 49.73 37.50
CA GLN A 56 3.90 50.62 36.42
C GLN A 56 5.28 50.32 35.79
N ALA A 57 5.48 50.38 34.47
CA ALA A 57 5.05 51.39 33.49
C ALA A 57 4.62 50.76 32.13
N GLN A 58 3.45 51.16 31.58
CA GLN A 58 3.22 52.03 30.41
C GLN A 58 3.70 51.49 29.05
N ALA A 59 2.98 51.60 27.93
CA ALA A 59 1.58 51.80 27.57
C ALA A 59 1.55 51.86 26.03
N ARG A 60 0.75 51.01 25.37
CA ARG A 60 -0.13 51.37 24.24
C ARG A 60 -0.95 50.16 23.79
N ALA A 61 -2.26 50.32 23.83
CA ALA A 61 -3.31 49.51 23.21
C ALA A 61 -4.24 50.52 22.49
N PRO A 62 -5.35 50.13 21.81
CA PRO A 62 -5.85 48.78 21.45
C PRO A 62 -6.35 48.68 19.99
N ALA A 63 -6.64 47.47 19.47
CA ALA A 63 -7.86 47.16 18.73
C ALA A 63 -7.92 45.66 18.35
N GLU A 64 -9.14 45.17 18.36
CA GLU A 64 -9.64 43.79 18.35
C GLU A 64 -9.60 43.08 16.98
N PRO A 65 -10.01 41.79 16.89
CA PRO A 65 -9.45 40.78 16.00
C PRO A 65 -10.19 40.71 14.66
N VAL A 66 -9.46 40.36 13.60
CA VAL A 66 -10.08 39.89 12.36
C VAL A 66 -9.71 38.42 12.19
N ALA A 67 -10.72 37.59 12.39
CA ALA A 67 -10.79 36.28 11.78
C ALA A 67 -10.82 36.48 10.27
N GLU A 68 -9.79 36.00 9.58
CA GLU A 68 -9.83 35.80 8.13
C GLU A 68 -9.34 34.39 7.87
N GLU A 69 -10.31 33.48 7.96
CA GLU A 69 -10.61 32.51 6.92
C GLU A 69 -9.38 32.05 6.13
N ALA A 70 -8.83 30.90 6.52
CA ALA A 70 -7.91 30.14 5.69
C ALA A 70 -8.66 29.72 4.41
N ALA A 71 -8.69 30.62 3.44
CA ALA A 71 -9.05 30.33 2.07
C ALA A 71 -8.12 29.20 1.61
N GLN A 72 -8.70 28.02 1.40
CA GLN A 72 -8.06 26.96 0.63
C GLN A 72 -7.65 27.58 -0.70
N ALA A 73 -6.35 27.77 -0.89
CA ALA A 73 -5.81 28.28 -2.14
C ALA A 73 -6.35 27.42 -3.29
N GLU A 74 -7.08 28.05 -4.22
CA GLU A 74 -7.46 27.39 -5.45
C GLU A 74 -6.18 26.89 -6.15
N PRO A 75 -6.16 25.64 -6.66
CA PRO A 75 -4.99 25.13 -7.36
C PRO A 75 -4.83 25.90 -8.68
N SER A 76 -3.81 26.75 -8.75
CA SER A 76 -3.33 27.39 -9.97
C SER A 76 -2.72 26.37 -10.92
N ASP A 77 -2.53 26.74 -12.20
CA ASP A 77 -1.71 25.96 -13.12
C ASP A 77 -0.31 25.75 -12.51
N GLN A 78 0.18 24.52 -12.52
CA GLN A 78 1.45 24.14 -11.91
C GLN A 78 2.30 23.38 -12.91
N LYS A 79 3.56 23.81 -13.08
CA LYS A 79 4.56 23.09 -13.88
C LYS A 79 5.79 22.87 -13.03
N THR A 80 6.21 21.61 -12.89
CA THR A 80 7.46 21.26 -12.20
C THR A 80 8.32 20.38 -13.09
N THR A 81 9.64 20.53 -12.98
CA THR A 81 10.61 19.73 -13.73
C THR A 81 11.70 19.29 -12.77
N LYS A 82 11.94 17.99 -12.69
CA LYS A 82 13.01 17.40 -11.88
C LYS A 82 14.00 16.68 -12.79
N LYS A 83 15.29 16.89 -12.56
CA LYS A 83 16.37 16.25 -13.31
C LYS A 83 17.15 15.34 -12.38
N TYR A 84 17.36 14.11 -12.81
CA TYR A 84 18.05 13.08 -12.06
C TYR A 84 19.26 12.59 -12.87
N PRO A 85 20.47 12.55 -12.30
CA PRO A 85 21.55 11.77 -12.87
C PRO A 85 21.27 10.28 -12.58
N VAL A 86 21.19 9.47 -13.63
CA VAL A 86 21.04 8.02 -13.51
C VAL A 86 22.34 7.36 -13.97
N ARG A 87 22.88 6.44 -13.17
CA ARG A 87 24.06 5.63 -13.53
C ARG A 87 23.63 4.20 -13.84
N ASN A 88 24.09 3.68 -14.98
CA ASN A 88 23.97 2.27 -15.33
C ASN A 88 25.35 1.77 -15.77
N GLY A 89 25.99 0.96 -14.92
CA GLY A 89 27.40 0.58 -15.10
C GLY A 89 28.33 1.79 -15.04
N THR A 90 29.21 1.93 -16.04
CA THR A 90 30.12 3.08 -16.18
C THR A 90 29.47 4.29 -16.85
N ALA A 91 28.28 4.14 -17.43
CA ALA A 91 27.57 5.21 -18.12
C ALA A 91 26.67 6.00 -17.17
N ALA A 92 26.68 7.33 -17.29
CA ALA A 92 25.74 8.23 -16.64
C ALA A 92 24.86 8.89 -17.71
N TYR A 93 23.54 8.87 -17.53
CA TYR A 93 22.59 9.56 -18.39
C TYR A 93 21.65 10.42 -17.56
N GLY A 94 21.12 11.48 -18.18
CA GLY A 94 20.13 12.33 -17.55
C GLY A 94 18.74 11.74 -17.68
N ARG A 95 17.96 11.73 -16.60
CA ARG A 95 16.51 11.50 -16.63
C ARG A 95 15.83 12.80 -16.23
N THR A 96 14.89 13.27 -17.05
CA THR A 96 14.07 14.45 -16.73
C THR A 96 12.62 14.01 -16.56
N GLU A 97 12.02 14.41 -15.45
CA GLU A 97 10.60 14.21 -15.17
C GLU A 97 9.91 15.56 -15.17
N GLU A 98 8.91 15.71 -16.03
CA GLU A 98 8.09 16.91 -16.13
C GLU A 98 6.70 16.58 -15.62
N PHE A 99 6.16 17.44 -14.78
CA PHE A 99 4.79 17.39 -14.32
C PHE A 99 4.11 18.72 -14.65
N GLU A 100 2.94 18.66 -15.25
CA GLU A 100 2.17 19.80 -15.70
C GLU A 100 0.70 19.57 -15.32
N LYS A 101 0.15 20.42 -14.46
CA LYS A 101 -1.24 20.42 -14.03
C LYS A 101 -1.90 21.69 -14.57
N LYS A 102 -3.01 21.50 -15.30
CA LYS A 102 -3.79 22.55 -15.95
C LYS A 102 -5.24 22.43 -15.59
N LYS A 103 -5.86 23.55 -15.20
CA LYS A 103 -7.32 23.62 -15.07
C LYS A 103 -7.91 23.96 -16.44
N THR A 104 -8.89 23.21 -16.90
CA THR A 104 -9.63 23.45 -18.15
C THR A 104 -11.10 23.73 -17.86
N ALA A 105 -11.84 24.26 -18.84
CA ALA A 105 -13.29 24.48 -18.69
C ALA A 105 -14.05 23.17 -18.35
N ASP A 106 -13.54 22.04 -18.82
CA ASP A 106 -14.11 20.71 -18.62
C ASP A 106 -13.61 19.99 -17.35
N GLY A 107 -12.61 20.53 -16.64
CA GLY A 107 -12.05 19.90 -15.45
C GLY A 107 -10.56 20.17 -15.25
N GLU A 108 -9.79 19.12 -15.01
CA GLU A 108 -8.36 19.20 -14.71
C GLU A 108 -7.59 18.22 -15.59
N ILE A 109 -6.43 18.63 -16.09
CA ILE A 109 -5.52 17.79 -16.85
C ILE A 109 -4.16 17.80 -16.16
N GLU A 110 -3.69 16.62 -15.79
CA GLU A 110 -2.33 16.39 -15.31
C GLU A 110 -1.55 15.63 -16.40
N ILE A 111 -0.33 16.08 -16.69
CA ILE A 111 0.55 15.47 -17.68
C ILE A 111 1.88 15.22 -16.99
N GLN A 112 2.30 13.96 -16.99
CA GLN A 112 3.62 13.53 -16.55
C GLN A 112 4.40 13.03 -17.76
N ARG A 113 5.59 13.59 -18.01
CA ARG A 113 6.50 13.16 -19.08
C ARG A 113 7.79 12.67 -18.47
N VAL A 114 8.29 11.54 -18.96
CA VAL A 114 9.63 11.07 -18.61
C VAL A 114 10.50 11.08 -19.86
N ARG A 115 11.62 11.80 -19.76
CA ARG A 115 12.65 11.88 -20.79
C ARG A 115 13.91 11.21 -20.29
N SER A 116 14.55 10.45 -21.17
CA SER A 116 15.89 9.91 -20.95
C SER A 116 16.75 10.26 -22.16
N PRO A 117 17.16 11.54 -22.29
CA PRO A 117 17.96 11.99 -23.41
C PRO A 117 19.24 11.16 -23.58
N SER A 118 19.53 10.76 -24.82
CA SER A 118 20.77 10.05 -25.16
C SER A 118 21.98 11.01 -25.22
N TYR A 119 21.73 12.31 -25.39
CA TYR A 119 22.71 13.40 -25.35
C TYR A 119 22.04 14.72 -24.93
N SER A 120 22.83 15.73 -24.56
CA SER A 120 22.30 17.04 -24.15
C SER A 120 21.53 17.71 -25.29
N GLY A 121 20.24 17.98 -25.10
CA GLY A 121 19.36 18.58 -26.11
C GLY A 121 18.45 17.57 -26.84
N ASP A 122 18.58 16.27 -26.58
CA ASP A 122 17.67 15.25 -27.10
C ASP A 122 16.25 15.46 -26.54
N PRO A 123 15.24 15.78 -27.39
CA PRO A 123 13.87 16.04 -26.95
C PRO A 123 13.07 14.76 -26.71
N ASN A 124 13.63 13.57 -26.94
CA ASN A 124 12.88 12.32 -26.94
C ASN A 124 12.22 12.04 -25.58
N VAL A 125 10.91 11.81 -25.64
CA VAL A 125 10.09 11.40 -24.50
C VAL A 125 9.98 9.88 -24.56
N LEU A 126 10.28 9.19 -23.45
CA LEU A 126 10.16 7.73 -23.38
C LEU A 126 8.71 7.30 -23.25
N TYR A 127 7.97 7.99 -22.39
CA TYR A 127 6.53 7.84 -22.26
C TYR A 127 5.93 9.12 -21.67
N GLU A 128 4.66 9.32 -21.97
CA GLU A 128 3.83 10.38 -21.40
C GLU A 128 2.61 9.73 -20.76
N GLN A 129 2.32 10.09 -19.53
CA GLN A 129 1.08 9.75 -18.85
C GLN A 129 0.25 11.02 -18.73
N GLN A 130 -0.96 10.99 -19.28
CA GLN A 130 -1.92 12.08 -19.16
C GLN A 130 -3.12 11.60 -18.34
N THR A 131 -3.44 12.30 -17.27
CA THR A 131 -4.65 12.09 -16.46
C THR A 131 -5.60 13.25 -16.72
N ARG A 132 -6.82 12.95 -17.16
CA ARG A 132 -7.89 13.94 -17.30
C ARG A 132 -8.93 13.66 -16.21
N THR A 133 -9.25 14.64 -15.40
CA THR A 133 -10.27 14.53 -14.35
C THR A 133 -11.41 15.49 -14.64
N LYS A 134 -12.64 14.97 -14.69
CA LYS A 134 -13.86 15.75 -14.88
C LYS A 134 -14.83 15.47 -13.76
N LYS A 135 -15.35 16.52 -13.12
CA LYS A 135 -16.47 16.42 -12.18
C LYS A 135 -17.76 16.62 -12.97
N LEU A 136 -18.70 15.71 -12.84
CA LEU A 136 -19.98 15.76 -13.53
C LEU A 136 -21.05 16.46 -12.68
N PRO A 137 -22.14 16.98 -13.30
CA PRO A 137 -23.21 17.66 -12.58
C PRO A 137 -23.94 16.78 -11.55
N ASP A 138 -23.96 15.47 -11.76
CA ASP A 138 -24.53 14.48 -10.83
C ASP A 138 -23.63 14.21 -9.61
N GLY A 139 -22.52 14.95 -9.46
CA GLY A 139 -21.54 14.77 -8.40
C GLY A 139 -20.57 13.61 -8.64
N SER A 140 -20.71 12.86 -9.74
CA SER A 140 -19.78 11.80 -10.09
C SER A 140 -18.46 12.36 -10.62
N LEU A 141 -17.41 11.55 -10.52
CA LEU A 141 -16.06 11.91 -10.93
C LEU A 141 -15.58 10.95 -12.01
N GLU A 142 -15.21 11.47 -13.16
CA GLU A 142 -14.61 10.73 -14.26
C GLU A 142 -13.11 11.03 -14.33
N ARG A 143 -12.28 9.99 -14.43
CA ARG A 143 -10.85 10.09 -14.72
C ARG A 143 -10.51 9.29 -15.95
N GLU A 144 -9.76 9.87 -16.86
CA GLU A 144 -9.19 9.16 -18.01
C GLU A 144 -7.66 9.21 -17.90
N TYR A 145 -7.05 8.04 -17.72
CA TYR A 145 -5.60 7.86 -17.74
C TYR A 145 -5.20 7.41 -19.14
N ILE A 146 -4.31 8.15 -19.79
CA ILE A 146 -3.82 7.88 -21.15
C ILE A 146 -2.32 7.69 -21.05
N LEU A 147 -1.86 6.47 -21.29
CA LEU A 147 -0.45 6.17 -21.45
C LEU A 147 -0.08 6.29 -22.93
N LYS A 148 0.97 7.04 -23.22
CA LYS A 148 1.48 7.28 -24.57
C LYS A 148 2.94 6.90 -24.67
N ASN A 149 3.31 6.32 -25.81
CA ASN A 149 4.69 6.04 -26.19
C ASN A 149 5.04 6.78 -27.49
N PRO A 150 6.33 7.05 -27.75
CA PRO A 150 6.77 7.54 -29.04
C PRO A 150 6.46 6.50 -30.12
N ASP A 151 5.87 6.93 -31.22
CA ASP A 151 5.69 6.13 -32.42
C ASP A 151 6.97 6.15 -33.28
N GLY A 152 6.95 5.43 -34.41
CA GLY A 152 8.07 5.40 -35.37
C GLY A 152 8.40 6.75 -36.00
N SER A 153 7.57 7.79 -35.78
CA SER A 153 7.79 9.17 -36.22
C SER A 153 8.22 10.11 -35.09
N GLY A 154 8.42 9.58 -33.87
CA GLY A 154 8.79 10.36 -32.68
C GLY A 154 7.63 11.13 -32.05
N ARG A 155 6.37 10.89 -32.46
CA ARG A 155 5.18 11.51 -31.87
C ARG A 155 4.64 10.64 -30.75
N MET A 156 4.06 11.25 -29.71
CA MET A 156 3.46 10.50 -28.60
C MET A 156 2.08 9.96 -29.00
N ALA A 157 2.01 8.66 -29.29
CA ALA A 157 0.78 7.96 -29.59
C ALA A 157 0.24 7.24 -28.34
N PRO A 158 -1.07 7.34 -28.05
CA PRO A 158 -1.69 6.59 -26.97
C PRO A 158 -1.62 5.08 -27.24
N ILE A 159 -1.18 4.33 -26.23
CA ILE A 159 -1.07 2.86 -26.28
C ILE A 159 -2.03 2.16 -25.31
N GLU A 160 -2.47 2.86 -24.27
CA GLU A 160 -3.40 2.34 -23.27
C GLU A 160 -4.24 3.48 -22.71
N ILE A 161 -5.54 3.23 -22.57
CA ILE A 161 -6.48 4.17 -21.95
C ILE A 161 -7.20 3.45 -20.82
N ILE A 162 -7.23 4.06 -19.63
CA ILE A 162 -8.04 3.60 -18.51
C ILE A 162 -9.07 4.67 -18.21
N ARG A 163 -10.35 4.31 -18.32
CA ARG A 163 -11.47 5.19 -17.95
C ARG A 163 -11.98 4.76 -16.59
N GLU A 164 -11.94 5.63 -15.62
CA GLU A 164 -12.49 5.46 -14.28
C GLU A 164 -13.69 6.37 -14.09
N LYS A 165 -14.79 5.83 -13.57
CA LYS A 165 -15.96 6.58 -13.14
C LYS A 165 -16.28 6.23 -11.70
N VAL A 166 -16.28 7.22 -10.83
CA VAL A 166 -16.62 7.10 -9.41
C VAL A 166 -17.97 7.78 -9.19
N ARG A 167 -18.93 7.03 -8.65
CA ARG A 167 -20.25 7.54 -8.27
C ARG A 167 -20.47 7.27 -6.79
N THR A 168 -20.91 8.29 -6.07
CA THR A 168 -21.22 8.18 -4.64
C THR A 168 -22.69 8.52 -4.44
N ASN A 169 -23.46 7.53 -4.01
CA ASN A 169 -24.89 7.64 -3.77
C ASN A 169 -25.17 7.26 -2.30
N GLY A 170 -25.18 8.27 -1.42
CA GLY A 170 -25.27 8.04 0.03
C GLY A 170 -24.11 7.20 0.54
N GLU A 171 -24.40 6.07 1.18
CA GLU A 171 -23.41 5.12 1.71
C GLU A 171 -22.82 4.16 0.66
N VAL A 172 -23.25 4.27 -0.59
CA VAL A 172 -22.79 3.39 -1.67
C VAL A 172 -21.85 4.15 -2.59
N THR A 173 -20.59 3.70 -2.66
CA THR A 173 -19.61 4.19 -3.62
C THR A 173 -19.36 3.11 -4.67
N THR A 174 -19.57 3.45 -5.93
CA THR A 174 -19.26 2.58 -7.06
C THR A 174 -18.12 3.19 -7.88
N THR A 175 -17.05 2.42 -8.05
CA THR A 175 -15.94 2.75 -8.95
C THR A 175 -15.94 1.77 -10.11
N GLU A 176 -16.14 2.26 -11.31
CA GLU A 176 -16.06 1.50 -12.56
C GLU A 176 -14.77 1.89 -13.27
N ARG A 177 -13.99 0.90 -13.72
CA ARG A 177 -12.77 1.09 -14.51
C ARG A 177 -12.84 0.26 -15.77
N GLU A 178 -12.48 0.85 -16.90
CA GLU A 178 -12.39 0.17 -18.19
C GLU A 178 -11.00 0.38 -18.76
N LEU A 179 -10.32 -0.71 -19.08
CA LEU A 179 -9.02 -0.72 -19.75
C LEU A 179 -9.23 -0.95 -21.24
N LEU A 180 -8.73 -0.02 -22.05
CA LEU A 180 -8.76 -0.09 -23.50
C LEU A 180 -7.34 -0.19 -24.06
N ARG A 181 -7.19 -1.03 -25.09
CA ARG A 181 -5.99 -1.09 -25.92
C ARG A 181 -6.38 -1.12 -27.38
N GLN A 182 -5.47 -0.70 -28.24
CA GLN A 182 -5.66 -0.83 -29.68
C GLN A 182 -5.52 -2.30 -30.10
N ASP A 183 -6.41 -2.74 -30.98
CA ASP A 183 -6.23 -4.00 -31.71
C ASP A 183 -5.18 -3.85 -32.83
N TYR A 184 -4.90 -4.94 -33.56
CA TYR A 184 -3.96 -4.92 -34.68
C TYR A 184 -4.39 -4.00 -35.85
N SER A 185 -5.67 -3.59 -35.88
CA SER A 185 -6.23 -2.66 -36.86
C SER A 185 -6.26 -1.21 -36.36
N GLY A 186 -5.78 -0.95 -35.15
CA GLY A 186 -5.73 0.38 -34.54
C GLY A 186 -7.03 0.83 -33.86
N HIS A 187 -8.05 -0.04 -33.77
CA HIS A 187 -9.30 0.29 -33.08
C HIS A 187 -9.17 0.07 -31.57
N TRP A 188 -9.70 1.00 -30.78
CA TRP A 188 -9.72 0.87 -29.33
C TRP A 188 -10.75 -0.14 -28.89
N GLN A 189 -10.29 -1.22 -28.27
CA GLN A 189 -11.14 -2.27 -27.73
C GLN A 189 -11.00 -2.35 -26.21
N PRO A 190 -12.12 -2.45 -25.48
CA PRO A 190 -12.08 -2.74 -24.05
C PRO A 190 -11.60 -4.17 -23.81
N LEU A 191 -10.53 -4.32 -23.03
CA LEU A 191 -9.96 -5.63 -22.67
C LEU A 191 -10.40 -6.09 -21.29
N ARG A 192 -10.66 -5.14 -20.38
CA ARG A 192 -10.96 -5.45 -19.00
C ARG A 192 -11.86 -4.39 -18.39
N LYS A 193 -12.88 -4.84 -17.67
CA LYS A 193 -13.76 -3.99 -16.87
C LYS A 193 -13.63 -4.37 -15.41
N GLU A 194 -13.32 -3.43 -14.56
CA GLU A 194 -13.28 -3.60 -13.11
C GLU A 194 -14.40 -2.78 -12.48
N ARG A 195 -15.17 -3.38 -11.58
CA ARG A 195 -16.19 -2.69 -10.80
C ARG A 195 -15.95 -2.95 -9.33
N VAL A 196 -15.81 -1.89 -8.55
CA VAL A 196 -15.74 -1.93 -7.10
C VAL A 196 -17.00 -1.27 -6.56
N THR A 197 -17.80 -2.02 -5.82
CA THR A 197 -18.96 -1.48 -5.09
C THR A 197 -18.66 -1.56 -3.62
N GLN A 198 -18.61 -0.41 -2.95
CA GLN A 198 -18.44 -0.27 -1.51
C GLN A 198 -19.76 0.18 -0.90
N THR A 199 -20.15 -0.47 0.19
CA THR A 199 -21.42 -0.22 0.89
C THR A 199 -21.19 -0.21 2.41
N GLY A 200 -21.99 0.58 3.12
CA GLY A 200 -22.01 0.62 4.58
C GLY A 200 -21.08 1.70 5.16
N GLU A 201 -21.28 1.95 6.45
CA GLU A 201 -20.57 2.97 7.21
C GLU A 201 -19.10 2.63 7.45
N GLU A 202 -18.31 3.61 7.87
CA GLU A 202 -16.89 3.44 8.20
C GLU A 202 -16.58 2.33 9.21
N LYS A 203 -17.48 2.12 10.18
CA LYS A 203 -17.33 1.08 11.20
C LYS A 203 -17.68 -0.32 10.69
N ALA A 204 -18.40 -0.43 9.58
CA ALA A 204 -18.82 -1.70 8.99
C ALA A 204 -18.94 -1.55 7.46
N ARG A 205 -17.83 -1.78 6.75
CA ARG A 205 -17.78 -1.65 5.29
C ARG A 205 -17.82 -3.02 4.63
N ARG A 206 -18.55 -3.12 3.54
CA ARG A 206 -18.46 -4.25 2.61
C ARG A 206 -18.05 -3.73 1.24
N SER A 207 -17.07 -4.39 0.62
CA SER A 207 -16.66 -4.08 -0.75
C SER A 207 -16.70 -5.32 -1.63
N VAL A 208 -17.27 -5.21 -2.81
CA VAL A 208 -17.22 -6.23 -3.86
C VAL A 208 -16.45 -5.67 -5.04
N LYS A 209 -15.31 -6.28 -5.35
CA LYS A 209 -14.51 -6.01 -6.54
C LYS A 209 -14.74 -7.12 -7.54
N GLU A 210 -15.23 -6.81 -8.72
CA GLU A 210 -15.37 -7.73 -9.85
C GLU A 210 -14.45 -7.29 -10.99
N VAL A 211 -13.77 -8.26 -11.59
CA VAL A 211 -13.02 -8.09 -12.82
C VAL A 211 -13.69 -8.92 -13.90
N ARG A 212 -14.00 -8.27 -15.02
CA ARG A 212 -14.61 -8.89 -16.19
C ARG A 212 -13.67 -8.78 -17.38
N GLU A 213 -13.60 -9.85 -18.15
CA GLU A 213 -12.86 -9.94 -19.39
C GLU A 213 -13.77 -10.58 -20.46
N PRO A 214 -13.62 -10.20 -21.75
CA PRO A 214 -14.37 -10.83 -22.82
C PRO A 214 -13.90 -12.27 -23.01
N ASN A 215 -14.83 -13.19 -23.21
CA ASN A 215 -14.51 -14.57 -23.62
C ASN A 215 -14.25 -14.63 -25.14
N LEU A 216 -13.96 -15.83 -25.65
CA LEU A 216 -13.76 -16.08 -27.09
C LEU A 216 -14.97 -15.71 -27.96
N SER A 217 -16.17 -15.62 -27.37
CA SER A 217 -17.41 -15.21 -28.05
C SER A 217 -17.66 -13.70 -27.98
N GLY A 218 -16.83 -12.93 -27.27
CA GLY A 218 -17.01 -11.50 -27.02
C GLY A 218 -17.89 -11.15 -25.82
N ASP A 219 -18.47 -12.15 -25.12
CA ASP A 219 -19.27 -11.94 -23.92
C ASP A 219 -18.39 -11.61 -22.71
N TRP A 220 -18.81 -10.62 -21.93
CA TRP A 220 -18.13 -10.24 -20.69
C TRP A 220 -18.44 -11.22 -19.56
N LYS A 221 -17.40 -11.89 -19.05
CA LYS A 221 -17.53 -12.80 -17.90
C LYS A 221 -16.70 -12.30 -16.72
N VAL A 222 -17.22 -12.50 -15.51
CA VAL A 222 -16.45 -12.24 -14.29
C VAL A 222 -15.38 -13.33 -14.15
N VAL A 223 -14.11 -12.94 -14.18
CA VAL A 223 -12.95 -13.84 -14.09
C VAL A 223 -12.31 -13.84 -12.70
N ASP A 224 -12.46 -12.74 -11.97
CA ASP A 224 -12.00 -12.57 -10.59
C ASP A 224 -13.06 -11.76 -9.82
N ARG A 225 -13.39 -12.22 -8.63
CA ARG A 225 -14.23 -11.49 -7.68
C ARG A 225 -13.58 -11.52 -6.32
N THR A 226 -13.40 -10.37 -5.69
CA THR A 226 -13.01 -10.28 -4.29
C THR A 226 -14.14 -9.64 -3.49
N VAL A 227 -14.63 -10.35 -2.47
CA VAL A 227 -15.60 -9.83 -1.50
C VAL A 227 -14.87 -9.59 -0.20
N THR A 228 -14.85 -8.35 0.27
CA THR A 228 -14.24 -7.96 1.54
C THR A 228 -15.31 -7.42 2.47
N SER A 229 -15.33 -7.91 3.71
CA SER A 229 -16.10 -7.34 4.81
C SER A 229 -15.12 -6.86 5.87
N GLU A 230 -15.27 -5.60 6.27
CA GLU A 230 -14.49 -4.96 7.31
C GLU A 230 -15.42 -4.52 8.43
N LYS A 231 -15.05 -4.82 9.67
CA LYS A 231 -15.70 -4.31 10.87
C LYS A 231 -14.64 -3.68 11.75
N SER A 232 -14.89 -2.44 12.16
CA SER A 232 -14.02 -1.67 13.04
C SER A 232 -14.76 -1.33 14.32
N THR A 233 -14.07 -1.48 15.44
CA THR A 233 -14.51 -1.16 16.80
C THR A 233 -13.40 -0.35 17.47
N GLU A 234 -13.68 0.31 18.59
CA GLU A 234 -12.66 1.05 19.34
C GLU A 234 -11.48 0.16 19.75
N THR A 235 -11.77 -1.10 20.08
CA THR A 235 -10.79 -2.07 20.58
C THR A 235 -10.18 -2.94 19.49
N GLY A 236 -10.49 -2.74 18.21
CA GLY A 236 -9.97 -3.63 17.18
C GLY A 236 -10.69 -3.57 15.84
N LYS A 237 -10.08 -4.18 14.83
CA LYS A 237 -10.59 -4.24 13.47
C LYS A 237 -10.51 -5.67 12.96
N THR A 238 -11.56 -6.14 12.30
CA THR A 238 -11.57 -7.42 11.60
C THR A 238 -11.87 -7.21 10.13
N THR A 239 -11.10 -7.89 9.29
CA THR A 239 -11.27 -7.91 7.84
C THR A 239 -11.33 -9.36 7.40
N HIS A 240 -12.35 -9.70 6.62
CA HIS A 240 -12.49 -11.00 5.98
C HIS A 240 -12.67 -10.77 4.48
N ALA A 241 -11.78 -11.36 3.68
CA ALA A 241 -11.75 -11.22 2.24
C ALA A 241 -11.75 -12.60 1.57
N VAL A 242 -12.66 -12.81 0.63
CA VAL A 242 -12.73 -14.02 -0.19
C VAL A 242 -12.48 -13.63 -1.63
N ARG A 243 -11.41 -14.16 -2.22
CA ARG A 243 -11.11 -14.07 -3.63
C ARG A 243 -11.60 -15.33 -4.34
N GLN A 244 -12.40 -15.12 -5.38
CA GLN A 244 -12.93 -16.15 -6.25
C GLN A 244 -12.32 -15.97 -7.63
N THR A 245 -11.89 -17.07 -8.24
CA THR A 245 -11.40 -17.08 -9.62
C THR A 245 -12.19 -18.08 -10.44
N ALA A 246 -12.19 -17.91 -11.76
CA ALA A 246 -12.77 -18.90 -12.66
C ALA A 246 -12.09 -20.27 -12.47
N ASN A 247 -12.89 -21.32 -12.32
CA ASN A 247 -12.44 -22.71 -12.32
C ASN A 247 -12.30 -23.24 -13.77
N ALA A 248 -11.90 -24.51 -13.92
CA ALA A 248 -11.77 -25.17 -15.22
C ALA A 248 -13.04 -25.15 -16.09
N TYR A 249 -14.22 -24.96 -15.48
CA TYR A 249 -15.52 -24.87 -16.15
C TYR A 249 -16.01 -23.43 -16.34
N GLY A 250 -15.17 -22.42 -16.05
CA GLY A 250 -15.51 -21.01 -16.17
C GLY A 250 -16.47 -20.47 -15.12
N LYS A 251 -16.75 -21.24 -14.06
CA LYS A 251 -17.55 -20.78 -12.90
C LYS A 251 -16.64 -20.19 -11.84
N LEU A 252 -17.07 -19.12 -11.19
CA LEU A 252 -16.34 -18.58 -10.03
C LEU A 252 -16.38 -19.58 -8.88
N ALA A 253 -15.23 -19.80 -8.27
CA ALA A 253 -15.11 -20.58 -7.04
C ALA A 253 -14.08 -19.92 -6.12
N ASP A 254 -14.26 -20.11 -4.83
CA ASP A 254 -13.34 -19.59 -3.83
C ASP A 254 -11.93 -20.14 -4.08
N TYR A 255 -10.97 -19.22 -4.15
CA TYR A 255 -9.58 -19.50 -4.42
C TYR A 255 -8.70 -19.15 -3.22
N GLU A 256 -8.94 -18.00 -2.59
CA GLU A 256 -8.18 -17.56 -1.44
C GLU A 256 -9.09 -16.88 -0.43
N VAL A 257 -8.92 -17.23 0.84
CA VAL A 257 -9.58 -16.59 1.98
C VAL A 257 -8.52 -15.94 2.82
N ARG A 258 -8.68 -14.64 3.07
CA ARG A 258 -7.81 -13.85 3.93
C ARG A 258 -8.61 -13.27 5.09
N GLU A 259 -8.18 -13.58 6.30
CA GLU A 259 -8.71 -13.04 7.54
C GLU A 259 -7.61 -12.20 8.20
N GLU A 260 -7.96 -11.01 8.64
CA GLU A 260 -7.08 -10.15 9.41
C GLU A 260 -7.87 -9.65 10.61
N SER A 261 -7.29 -9.78 11.80
CA SER A 261 -7.88 -9.24 13.02
C SER A 261 -6.82 -8.48 13.80
N THR A 262 -7.22 -7.34 14.37
CA THR A 262 -6.45 -6.61 15.36
C THR A 262 -7.29 -6.45 16.61
N LYS A 263 -6.65 -6.59 17.76
CA LYS A 263 -7.26 -6.38 19.07
C LYS A 263 -6.31 -5.57 19.93
N LYS A 264 -6.83 -4.50 20.52
CA LYS A 264 -6.14 -3.66 21.48
C LYS A 264 -6.69 -3.92 22.88
N ASP A 265 -5.78 -4.05 23.83
CA ASP A 265 -6.07 -4.27 25.25
C ASP A 265 -5.04 -3.47 26.06
N GLY A 266 -5.39 -2.22 26.38
CA GLY A 266 -4.47 -1.25 26.96
C GLY A 266 -3.24 -1.00 26.08
N ASP A 267 -2.04 -1.16 26.65
CA ASP A 267 -0.75 -1.02 25.95
C ASP A 267 -0.34 -2.24 25.12
N LYS A 268 -1.22 -3.24 25.02
CA LYS A 268 -1.01 -4.44 24.20
C LYS A 268 -1.88 -4.38 22.94
N GLU A 269 -1.29 -4.77 21.83
CA GLU A 269 -1.99 -4.95 20.57
C GLU A 269 -1.62 -6.32 20.00
N SER A 270 -2.62 -7.14 19.71
CA SER A 270 -2.44 -8.35 18.92
C SER A 270 -2.98 -8.15 17.51
N LYS A 271 -2.27 -8.72 16.55
CA LYS A 271 -2.68 -8.79 15.16
C LYS A 271 -2.52 -10.21 14.66
N GLU A 272 -3.54 -10.74 14.01
CA GLU A 272 -3.51 -12.05 13.39
C GLU A 272 -3.90 -11.92 11.92
N VAL A 273 -3.07 -12.46 11.03
CA VAL A 273 -3.36 -12.56 9.60
C VAL A 273 -3.37 -14.03 9.24
N VAL A 274 -4.44 -14.51 8.62
CA VAL A 274 -4.60 -15.89 8.15
C VAL A 274 -4.92 -15.86 6.66
N VAL A 275 -4.14 -16.59 5.87
CA VAL A 275 -4.35 -16.75 4.43
C VAL A 275 -4.46 -18.24 4.13
N ARG A 276 -5.61 -18.63 3.59
CA ARG A 276 -5.87 -19.99 3.14
C ARG A 276 -6.10 -19.98 1.64
N ARG A 277 -5.58 -20.98 0.95
CA ARG A 277 -5.75 -21.11 -0.51
C ARG A 277 -6.33 -22.47 -0.85
N ARG A 278 -7.21 -22.48 -1.83
CA ARG A 278 -7.79 -23.69 -2.40
C ARG A 278 -6.68 -24.53 -3.04
N ASP A 279 -6.71 -25.82 -2.74
CA ASP A 279 -5.96 -26.82 -3.47
C ASP A 279 -6.61 -27.03 -4.84
N THR A 280 -5.89 -26.67 -5.90
CA THR A 280 -6.37 -26.85 -7.29
C THR A 280 -6.18 -28.27 -7.81
N GLN A 281 -5.48 -29.13 -7.06
CA GLN A 281 -5.27 -30.54 -7.42
C GLN A 281 -6.44 -31.44 -6.98
N ASP A 282 -7.23 -31.01 -5.98
CA ASP A 282 -8.42 -31.72 -5.52
C ASP A 282 -9.68 -31.08 -6.16
N THR A 283 -10.17 -31.71 -7.23
CA THR A 283 -11.33 -31.22 -8.00
C THR A 283 -12.67 -31.53 -7.33
N ASP A 284 -12.70 -32.57 -6.50
CA ASP A 284 -13.95 -33.18 -6.01
C ASP A 284 -14.34 -32.61 -4.65
N ASN A 285 -13.35 -32.28 -3.80
CA ASN A 285 -13.56 -31.58 -2.53
C ASN A 285 -12.53 -30.46 -2.39
N PRO A 286 -12.87 -29.20 -2.68
CA PRO A 286 -11.91 -28.11 -2.61
C PRO A 286 -11.44 -27.88 -1.18
N LYS A 287 -10.33 -28.51 -0.82
CA LYS A 287 -9.69 -28.33 0.48
C LYS A 287 -8.87 -27.05 0.44
N PHE A 288 -8.98 -26.28 1.50
CA PHE A 288 -8.10 -25.15 1.74
C PHE A 288 -6.90 -25.61 2.55
N PHE A 289 -5.69 -25.20 2.14
CA PHE A 289 -4.49 -25.35 2.95
C PHE A 289 -4.05 -23.97 3.46
N LEU A 290 -3.34 -23.96 4.59
CA LEU A 290 -2.85 -22.74 5.19
C LEU A 290 -1.61 -22.24 4.43
N VAL A 291 -1.76 -21.15 3.69
CA VAL A 291 -0.61 -20.49 3.05
C VAL A 291 0.23 -19.80 4.11
N GLU A 292 -0.42 -19.08 5.02
CA GLU A 292 0.26 -18.30 6.04
C GLU A 292 -0.70 -18.01 7.20
N ARG A 293 -0.22 -18.14 8.43
CA ARG A 293 -0.85 -17.58 9.63
C ARG A 293 0.21 -16.84 10.41
N THR A 294 0.12 -15.53 10.46
CA THR A 294 1.07 -14.68 11.20
C THR A 294 0.35 -14.07 12.39
N ARG A 295 0.74 -14.47 13.60
CA ARG A 295 0.28 -13.85 14.86
C ARG A 295 1.37 -12.92 15.37
N THR A 296 1.02 -11.67 15.56
CA THR A 296 1.87 -10.61 16.10
C THR A 296 1.32 -10.13 17.42
N GLU A 297 2.17 -10.02 18.43
CA GLU A 297 1.86 -9.43 19.72
C GLU A 297 2.82 -8.27 19.94
N GLN A 298 2.26 -7.09 20.13
CA GLN A 298 2.97 -5.88 20.49
C GLN A 298 2.61 -5.50 21.92
N ALA A 299 3.61 -5.13 22.70
CA ALA A 299 3.44 -4.55 24.02
C ALA A 299 4.37 -3.35 24.17
N LYS A 300 3.86 -2.29 24.81
CA LYS A 300 4.67 -1.18 25.29
C LYS A 300 4.83 -1.30 26.80
N SER A 301 6.06 -1.25 27.29
CA SER A 301 6.34 -1.21 28.72
C SER A 301 6.38 0.23 29.23
N ALA A 302 6.32 0.39 30.56
CA ALA A 302 6.26 1.69 31.23
C ALA A 302 7.50 2.58 30.96
N ASP A 303 8.65 1.96 30.67
CA ASP A 303 9.90 2.61 30.25
C ASP A 303 9.89 3.07 28.78
N GLY A 304 8.76 2.93 28.08
CA GLY A 304 8.61 3.33 26.69
C GLY A 304 9.13 2.31 25.68
N LYS A 305 9.74 1.20 26.13
CA LYS A 305 10.21 0.12 25.26
C LYS A 305 9.03 -0.56 24.57
N VAL A 306 9.12 -0.72 23.26
CA VAL A 306 8.14 -1.46 22.45
C VAL A 306 8.73 -2.80 22.08
N THR A 307 8.02 -3.88 22.40
CA THR A 307 8.38 -5.23 21.98
C THR A 307 7.31 -5.77 21.06
N ARG A 308 7.71 -6.26 19.89
CA ARG A 308 6.84 -6.94 18.93
C ARG A 308 7.36 -8.35 18.69
N LYS A 309 6.54 -9.35 18.96
CA LYS A 309 6.82 -10.76 18.66
C LYS A 309 5.87 -11.21 17.58
N SER A 310 6.37 -11.82 16.52
CA SER A 310 5.57 -12.43 15.48
C SER A 310 5.98 -13.88 15.25
N VAL A 311 4.97 -14.74 15.10
CA VAL A 311 5.13 -16.16 14.78
C VAL A 311 4.33 -16.44 13.52
N THR A 312 4.97 -17.05 12.52
CA THR A 312 4.36 -17.40 11.25
C THR A 312 4.30 -18.92 11.09
N GLU A 313 3.09 -19.44 10.87
CA GLU A 313 2.80 -20.84 10.57
C GLU A 313 2.39 -21.01 9.10
N SER A 314 2.77 -22.12 8.48
CA SER A 314 2.42 -22.42 7.09
C SER A 314 2.34 -23.93 6.83
N ASP A 315 1.42 -24.34 5.96
CA ASP A 315 1.44 -25.66 5.31
C ASP A 315 2.41 -25.69 4.14
N LEU A 316 3.05 -24.58 3.77
CA LEU A 316 4.07 -24.54 2.74
C LEU A 316 5.46 -24.62 3.37
N VAL A 317 6.33 -25.42 2.76
CA VAL A 317 7.72 -25.63 3.17
C VAL A 317 8.67 -25.18 2.07
N GLY A 318 9.93 -24.94 2.45
CA GLY A 318 10.97 -24.47 1.53
C GLY A 318 10.63 -23.14 0.88
N GLU A 319 10.36 -22.13 1.71
CA GLU A 319 10.04 -20.76 1.25
C GLU A 319 8.78 -20.66 0.37
N GLY A 320 7.83 -21.58 0.53
CA GLY A 320 6.60 -21.59 -0.26
C GLY A 320 6.68 -22.45 -1.53
N ALA A 321 7.80 -23.14 -1.77
CA ALA A 321 8.03 -23.92 -2.98
C ALA A 321 7.22 -25.22 -3.04
N SER A 322 6.88 -25.81 -1.90
CA SER A 322 6.13 -27.07 -1.86
C SER A 322 5.20 -27.17 -0.66
N ARG A 323 4.17 -28.00 -0.78
CA ARG A 323 3.25 -28.30 0.32
C ARG A 323 3.90 -29.26 1.30
N ASN A 324 3.71 -28.99 2.58
CA ASN A 324 4.01 -29.89 3.67
C ASN A 324 3.02 -31.07 3.62
N VAL A 325 3.46 -32.18 3.04
CA VAL A 325 2.69 -33.43 3.02
C VAL A 325 2.81 -34.23 4.33
N THR A 326 3.51 -33.70 5.34
CA THR A 326 3.66 -34.37 6.63
C THR A 326 2.33 -34.32 7.41
N PRO A 327 1.85 -35.42 8.01
CA PRO A 327 0.56 -35.50 8.70
C PRO A 327 0.40 -34.65 9.98
N GLY A 328 1.35 -33.77 10.32
CA GLY A 328 1.36 -32.98 11.55
C GLY A 328 0.72 -31.59 11.47
N GLY A 329 0.11 -31.22 10.33
CA GLY A 329 -0.47 -29.88 10.12
C GLY A 329 0.57 -28.79 9.82
N PRO A 330 0.16 -27.50 9.90
CA PRO A 330 1.04 -26.37 9.62
C PRO A 330 2.25 -26.34 10.54
N LYS A 331 3.38 -25.84 10.03
CA LYS A 331 4.62 -25.70 10.80
C LYS A 331 4.95 -24.24 11.02
N VAL A 332 5.52 -23.93 12.18
CA VAL A 332 6.17 -22.63 12.41
C VAL A 332 7.36 -22.52 11.45
N VAL A 333 7.28 -21.57 10.52
CA VAL A 333 8.29 -21.33 9.48
C VAL A 333 9.16 -20.12 9.81
N GLU A 334 8.64 -19.17 10.60
CA GLU A 334 9.36 -17.97 11.00
C GLU A 334 8.96 -17.53 12.41
N GLU A 335 9.95 -17.11 13.19
CA GLU A 335 9.77 -16.35 14.42
C GLU A 335 10.57 -15.06 14.31
N ARG A 336 9.92 -13.93 14.57
CA ARG A 336 10.56 -12.62 14.56
C ARG A 336 10.29 -11.91 15.87
N VAL A 337 11.35 -11.39 16.48
CA VAL A 337 11.29 -10.58 17.68
C VAL A 337 11.93 -9.24 17.38
N GLU A 338 11.17 -8.20 17.61
CA GLU A 338 11.56 -6.82 17.41
C GLU A 338 11.46 -6.08 18.74
N GLN A 339 12.52 -5.35 19.08
CA GLN A 339 12.59 -4.53 20.27
C GLN A 339 13.03 -3.14 19.88
N GLU A 340 12.25 -2.15 20.26
CA GLU A 340 12.53 -0.74 20.05
C GLU A 340 12.61 -0.05 21.40
N THR A 341 13.68 0.70 21.61
CA THR A 341 13.93 1.50 22.80
C THR A 341 14.25 2.93 22.39
N THR A 342 13.58 3.89 23.01
CA THR A 342 13.84 5.33 22.83
C THR A 342 14.58 5.83 24.05
N ALA A 343 15.73 6.48 23.86
CA ALA A 343 16.46 7.13 24.92
C ALA A 343 15.91 8.54 25.20
N ALA A 344 16.29 9.12 26.33
CA ALA A 344 15.81 10.44 26.75
C ALA A 344 16.22 11.58 25.80
N ASP A 345 17.31 11.39 25.05
CA ASP A 345 17.78 12.33 24.02
C ASP A 345 17.01 12.24 22.69
N GLY A 346 15.99 11.38 22.62
CA GLY A 346 15.19 11.13 21.42
C GLY A 346 15.80 10.14 20.44
N SER A 347 17.00 9.62 20.69
CA SER A 347 17.59 8.56 19.86
C SER A 347 16.81 7.25 20.03
N THR A 348 16.73 6.44 18.97
CA THR A 348 16.03 5.16 18.97
C THR A 348 16.96 4.03 18.56
N ARG A 349 16.80 2.88 19.22
CA ARG A 349 17.47 1.64 18.84
C ARG A 349 16.43 0.57 18.61
N ARG A 350 16.44 -0.01 17.41
CA ARG A 350 15.57 -1.10 16.99
C ARG A 350 16.43 -2.34 16.72
N THR A 351 16.13 -3.43 17.39
CA THR A 351 16.77 -4.73 17.16
C THR A 351 15.72 -5.71 16.66
N VAL A 352 15.95 -6.29 15.49
CA VAL A 352 15.12 -7.33 14.89
C VAL A 352 15.92 -8.62 14.85
N THR A 353 15.39 -9.67 15.46
CA THR A 353 15.95 -11.01 15.42
C THR A 353 14.99 -11.91 14.68
N VAL A 354 15.48 -12.59 13.65
CA VAL A 354 14.70 -13.52 12.82
C VAL A 354 15.25 -14.93 12.97
N LYS A 355 14.35 -15.89 13.15
CA LYS A 355 14.61 -17.31 13.07
C LYS A 355 13.70 -17.91 12.01
N GLU A 356 14.23 -18.76 11.16
CA GLU A 356 13.47 -19.43 10.10
C GLU A 356 13.70 -20.92 10.10
N ARG A 357 12.73 -21.66 9.55
CA ARG A 357 12.86 -23.07 9.24
C ARG A 357 13.24 -23.26 7.79
N GLY A 358 14.40 -23.88 7.55
CA GLY A 358 14.85 -24.20 6.21
C GLY A 358 14.05 -25.33 5.55
N ALA A 359 14.14 -25.44 4.21
CA ALA A 359 13.46 -26.48 3.43
C ALA A 359 13.84 -27.92 3.85
N VAL A 360 15.09 -28.12 4.25
CA VAL A 360 15.69 -29.45 4.51
C VAL A 360 15.80 -29.74 6.02
N ASN A 361 15.84 -28.70 6.86
CA ASN A 361 15.99 -28.88 8.31
C ASN A 361 14.66 -28.70 9.05
N ARG A 362 14.39 -29.63 9.96
CA ARG A 362 13.19 -29.58 10.81
C ARG A 362 13.32 -28.61 11.98
N GLU A 363 14.49 -28.08 12.30
CA GLU A 363 14.66 -27.16 13.43
C GLU A 363 14.68 -25.69 12.98
N MET A 364 14.17 -24.79 13.83
CA MET A 364 14.31 -23.34 13.67
C MET A 364 15.75 -22.94 13.89
N ARG A 365 16.32 -22.16 12.98
CA ARG A 365 17.67 -21.60 13.13
C ARG A 365 17.60 -20.09 13.08
N HIS A 366 18.46 -19.43 13.84
CA HIS A 366 18.71 -18.01 13.61
C HIS A 366 19.13 -17.83 12.16
N THR A 367 18.54 -16.85 11.48
CA THR A 367 18.87 -16.49 10.08
C THR A 367 19.59 -15.16 10.01
N ALA A 368 19.09 -14.17 10.74
CA ALA A 368 19.70 -12.85 10.80
C ALA A 368 19.30 -12.09 12.07
N GLN A 369 20.16 -11.16 12.44
CA GLN A 369 19.84 -10.08 13.35
C GLN A 369 20.11 -8.75 12.64
N ILE A 370 19.17 -7.83 12.72
CA ILE A 370 19.30 -6.47 12.19
C ILE A 370 19.26 -5.52 13.38
N VAL A 371 20.30 -4.71 13.53
CA VAL A 371 20.33 -3.61 14.51
C VAL A 371 20.26 -2.31 13.73
N GLN A 372 19.25 -1.50 14.03
CA GLN A 372 19.09 -0.16 13.48
C GLN A 372 19.16 0.84 14.63
N GLU A 373 20.04 1.82 14.50
CA GLU A 373 20.22 2.92 15.44
C GLU A 373 19.85 4.21 14.70
N THR A 374 18.97 5.01 15.28
CA THR A 374 18.60 6.34 14.77
C THR A 374 19.01 7.35 15.81
N ASP A 375 19.87 8.30 15.45
CA ASP A 375 20.25 9.38 16.37
C ASP A 375 19.13 10.44 16.51
N SER A 376 19.32 11.39 17.42
CA SER A 376 18.36 12.47 17.67
C SER A 376 18.17 13.42 16.48
N ASN A 377 19.08 13.39 15.49
CA ASN A 377 19.00 14.18 14.27
C ASN A 377 18.32 13.40 13.12
N GLY A 378 17.92 12.15 13.35
CA GLY A 378 17.28 11.29 12.35
C GLY A 378 18.25 10.54 11.45
N ASN A 379 19.56 10.54 11.73
CA ASN A 379 20.52 9.75 10.97
C ASN A 379 20.38 8.27 11.34
N VAL A 380 20.30 7.41 10.33
CA VAL A 380 20.08 5.97 10.51
C VAL A 380 21.34 5.18 10.21
N ARG A 381 21.76 4.35 11.17
CA ARG A 381 22.78 3.32 11.01
C ARG A 381 22.13 1.94 11.08
N GLN A 382 22.37 1.09 10.08
CA GLN A 382 21.85 -0.27 10.04
C GLN A 382 22.99 -1.29 9.95
N ILE A 383 22.93 -2.33 10.79
CA ILE A 383 23.91 -3.41 10.88
C ILE A 383 23.17 -4.72 10.67
N LEU A 384 23.51 -5.45 9.60
CA LEU A 384 23.04 -6.81 9.37
C LEU A 384 24.08 -7.80 9.90
N ILE A 385 23.67 -8.64 10.85
CA ILE A 385 24.47 -9.71 11.42
C ILE A 385 23.86 -11.03 10.92
N PRO A 386 24.41 -11.64 9.85
CA PRO A 386 23.95 -12.94 9.39
C PRO A 386 24.30 -14.03 10.41
N SER A 387 23.42 -15.02 10.58
CA SER A 387 23.76 -16.22 11.34
C SER A 387 24.74 -17.09 10.55
N ARG A 388 25.74 -17.67 11.23
CA ARG A 388 26.68 -18.63 10.63
C ARG A 388 26.07 -20.01 10.47
#